data_AF-A0AAE3HN15-F1
#
_entry.id   AF-A0AAE3HN15-F1
#
_cell.length_a   1.000
_cell.length_b   1.000
_cell.length_c   1.000
_cell.angle_alpha   90.00
_cell.angle_beta   90.00
_cell.angle_gamma   90.00
#
_symmetry.space_group_name_H-M   'P 1'
#
loop_
_entity.id
_entity.type
_entity.pdbx_description
1 polymer ?
#
loop_
_entity_poly.entity_id
_entity_poly.type
_entity_poly.pdbx_seq_one_letter_code
_entity_poly.pdbx_strand_id
1 'polypeptide(L)' 'MKENFKSVVSSFLGKSVTDDDLELPLDQFDLDSLEAMELIMQLEEKLDGSLDTSDLPIDCTLNHLYQRIHK' A
#
# COMPACT_ATOMS: atom_id res chain seq x y z
N MET A 1 0.22 13.78 -4.04
CA MET A 1 -0.63 12.58 -3.83
C MET A 1 0.21 11.32 -3.65
N LYS A 2 1.07 10.94 -4.63
CA LYS A 2 2.01 9.81 -4.47
C LYS A 2 2.95 9.92 -3.26
N GLU A 3 3.35 11.15 -2.90
CA GLU A 3 4.14 11.39 -1.69
C GLU A 3 3.36 11.14 -0.39
N ASN A 4 2.05 11.43 -0.34
CA ASN A 4 1.22 11.12 0.83
C ASN A 4 1.08 9.60 0.99
N PHE A 5 0.84 8.88 -0.11
CA PHE A 5 0.82 7.41 -0.09
C PHE A 5 2.14 6.85 0.44
N LYS A 6 3.28 7.27 -0.13
CA LYS A 6 4.61 6.86 0.36
C LYS A 6 4.80 7.20 1.83
N SER A 7 4.31 8.35 2.30
CA SER A 7 4.40 8.74 3.71
C SER A 7 3.59 7.82 4.63
N VAL A 8 2.38 7.40 4.23
CA VAL A 8 1.57 6.46 5.03
C VAL A 8 2.25 5.09 5.09
N VAL A 9 2.66 4.55 3.94
CA VAL A 9 3.34 3.25 3.89
C VAL A 9 4.68 3.29 4.64
N SER A 10 5.47 4.35 4.49
CA SER A 10 6.73 4.52 5.22
C SER A 10 6.51 4.59 6.73
N SER A 11 5.45 5.28 7.16
CA SER A 11 5.10 5.38 8.57
C SER A 11 4.64 4.04 9.14
N PHE A 12 3.95 3.21 8.34
CA PHE A 12 3.50 1.89 8.73
C PHE A 12 4.67 0.90 8.83
N LEU A 13 5.51 0.86 7.80
CA LEU A 13 6.67 -0.05 7.74
C LEU A 13 7.85 0.40 8.64
N GLY A 14 7.80 1.61 9.19
CA GLY A 14 8.91 2.18 9.97
C GLY A 14 10.19 2.43 9.17
N LYS A 15 10.12 2.40 7.83
CA LYS A 15 11.25 2.61 6.90
C LYS A 15 10.85 3.55 5.78
N SER A 16 11.82 4.24 5.19
CA SER A 16 11.56 5.10 4.04
C SER A 16 11.25 4.27 2.80
N VAL A 17 10.11 4.53 2.17
CA VAL A 17 9.68 3.91 0.91
C VAL A 17 10.06 4.83 -0.25
N THR A 18 10.81 4.29 -1.21
CA THR A 18 11.24 4.97 -2.44
C THR A 18 10.29 4.66 -3.60
N ASP A 19 10.53 5.27 -4.77
CA ASP A 19 9.75 4.95 -5.97
C ASP A 19 10.03 3.54 -6.52
N ASP A 20 11.25 3.00 -6.32
CA ASP A 20 11.58 1.60 -6.66
C ASP A 20 10.79 0.61 -5.79
N ASP A 21 10.63 0.91 -4.50
CA ASP A 21 9.85 0.08 -3.58
C ASP A 21 8.38 -0.05 -4.00
N LEU A 22 7.86 0.92 -4.77
CA LEU A 22 6.47 0.87 -5.21
C LEU A 22 6.19 -0.26 -6.20
N GLU A 23 7.20 -0.66 -6.96
CA GLU A 23 7.11 -1.75 -7.93
C GLU A 23 7.36 -3.12 -7.27
N LEU A 24 7.77 -3.14 -5.99
CA LEU A 24 8.00 -4.39 -5.26
C LEU A 24 6.67 -5.05 -4.83
N PRO A 25 6.58 -6.39 -4.89
CA PRO A 25 5.46 -7.14 -4.35
C PRO A 25 5.31 -6.92 -2.84
N LEU A 26 4.07 -6.91 -2.34
CA LEU A 26 3.78 -6.75 -0.91
C LEU A 26 4.46 -7.81 -0.02
N ASP A 27 4.67 -9.02 -0.55
CA ASP A 27 5.37 -10.13 0.13
C ASP A 27 6.85 -9.81 0.46
N GLN A 28 7.50 -8.91 -0.30
CA GLN A 28 8.87 -8.46 -0.03
C GLN A 28 8.97 -7.52 1.18
N PHE A 29 7.84 -7.10 1.75
CA PHE A 29 7.81 -6.21 2.90
C PHE A 29 7.65 -6.96 4.23
N ASP A 30 7.73 -8.29 4.22
CA ASP A 30 7.54 -9.17 5.38
C ASP A 30 6.21 -8.86 6.12
N LEU A 31 5.18 -8.47 5.37
CA LEU A 31 3.86 -8.16 5.90
C LEU A 31 3.05 -9.44 6.03
N ASP A 32 2.64 -9.76 7.25
CA ASP A 32 1.64 -10.80 7.46
C ASP A 32 0.27 -10.35 6.91
N SER A 33 -0.59 -11.33 6.62
CA SER A 33 -1.95 -11.06 6.10
C SER A 33 -2.78 -10.08 6.94
N LEU A 34 -2.55 -10.02 8.26
CA LEU A 34 -3.16 -9.01 9.15
C LEU A 34 -2.56 -7.62 8.93
N GLU A 35 -1.23 -7.51 8.91
CA GLU A 35 -0.54 -6.23 8.71
C GLU A 35 -0.82 -5.63 7.33
N ALA A 36 -0.95 -6.49 6.30
CA ALA A 36 -1.39 -6.07 4.97
C ALA A 36 -2.80 -5.46 4.99
N MET A 37 -3.74 -6.05 5.74
CA MET A 37 -5.07 -5.48 5.94
C MET A 37 -5.02 -4.16 6.72
N GLU A 38 -4.22 -4.07 7.78
CA GLU A 38 -4.05 -2.84 8.56
C GLU A 38 -3.48 -1.70 7.72
N LEU A 39 -2.50 -1.99 6.87
CA LEU A 39 -1.95 -1.03 5.92
C LEU A 39 -3.04 -0.52 4.96
N ILE A 40 -3.84 -1.42 4.40
CA ILE A 40 -4.92 -1.06 3.48
C ILE A 40 -5.95 -0.15 4.18
N MET A 41 -6.38 -0.50 5.39
CA MET A 41 -7.31 0.33 6.16
C MET A 41 -6.74 1.73 6.44
N GLN A 42 -5.45 1.84 6.81
CA GLN A 42 -4.82 3.15 7.01
C GLN A 42 -4.72 3.97 5.72
N LEU A 43 -4.48 3.29 4.59
CA LEU A 43 -4.44 3.94 3.29
C LEU A 43 -5.81 4.47 2.89
N GLU A 44 -6.89 3.71 3.08
CA GLU A 44 -8.27 4.16 2.85
C GLU A 44 -8.62 5.36 3.73
N GLU A 45 -8.34 5.28 5.04
CA GLU A 45 -8.65 6.34 6.00
C GLU A 45 -7.89 7.64 5.71
N LYS A 46 -6.59 7.55 5.38
CA LYS A 46 -5.74 8.74 5.21
C LYS A 46 -5.77 9.34 3.82
N LEU A 47 -6.13 8.56 2.80
CA LEU A 47 -6.13 9.02 1.40
C LEU A 47 -7.54 9.30 0.87
N ASP A 48 -8.58 9.18 1.71
CA ASP A 48 -9.98 9.40 1.36
C ASP A 48 -10.39 8.59 0.12
N GLY A 49 -9.96 7.32 0.09
CA GLY A 49 -10.22 6.41 -1.02
C GLY A 49 -10.80 5.09 -0.54
N SER A 50 -11.28 4.28 -1.48
CA SER A 50 -11.76 2.92 -1.20
C SER A 50 -10.98 1.92 -2.03
N LEU A 51 -10.41 0.93 -1.35
CA LEU A 51 -9.56 -0.11 -1.90
C LEU A 51 -10.36 -1.41 -1.89
N ASP A 52 -10.99 -1.73 -3.03
CA ASP A 52 -11.59 -3.05 -3.20
C ASP A 52 -10.48 -4.10 -3.27
N THR A 53 -10.34 -4.86 -2.18
CA THR A 53 -9.32 -5.90 -2.00
C THR A 53 -9.72 -7.25 -2.61
N SER A 54 -10.99 -7.37 -3.03
CA SER A 54 -11.60 -8.59 -3.57
C SER A 54 -10.89 -9.14 -4.82
N ASP A 55 -10.17 -8.27 -5.54
CA ASP A 55 -9.52 -8.55 -6.82
C ASP A 55 -8.09 -8.01 -6.85
N LEU A 56 -7.38 -8.09 -5.71
CA LEU A 56 -5.94 -7.82 -5.70
C LEU A 56 -5.19 -8.99 -6.34
N PRO A 57 -4.27 -8.73 -7.29
CA PRO A 57 -3.45 -9.78 -7.88
C PRO A 57 -2.55 -10.43 -6.82
N ILE A 58 -2.16 -11.68 -7.05
CA ILE A 58 -1.23 -12.42 -6.16
C ILE A 58 0.11 -11.66 -6.06
N ASP A 59 0.57 -11.06 -7.16
CA ASP A 59 1.75 -10.20 -7.23
C ASP A 59 1.42 -8.72 -6.96
N CYS A 60 0.48 -8.44 -6.05
CA CYS A 60 0.11 -7.06 -5.73
C CYS A 60 1.33 -6.28 -5.24
N THR A 61 1.49 -5.07 -5.76
CA THR A 61 2.56 -4.13 -5.41
C THR A 61 1.98 -2.90 -4.72
N LEU A 62 2.80 -2.11 -4.06
CA LEU A 62 2.39 -0.83 -3.50
C LEU A 62 1.84 0.12 -4.57
N ASN A 63 2.39 0.08 -5.80
CA ASN A 63 1.89 0.86 -6.93
C ASN A 63 0.48 0.40 -7.34
N HIS A 64 0.18 -0.90 -7.32
CA HIS A 64 -1.18 -1.40 -7.56
C HIS A 64 -2.18 -0.83 -6.54
N LEU A 65 -1.83 -0.83 -5.24
CA LEU A 65 -2.65 -0.22 -4.20
C LEU A 65 -2.86 1.27 -4.45
N TYR A 66 -1.77 1.99 -4.75
CA TYR A 66 -1.83 3.43 -5.07
C TYR A 66 -2.78 3.73 -6.25
N GLN A 67 -2.67 3.00 -7.36
CA GLN A 67 -3.56 3.19 -8.51
C GLN A 67 -5.02 2.91 -8.18
N ARG A 68 -5.30 1.96 -7.27
CA ARG A 68 -6.67 1.54 -6.93
C ARG A 68 -7.39 2.56 -6.04
N ILE A 69 -6.66 3.19 -5.12
CA ILE A 69 -7.16 4.29 -4.26
C ILE A 69 -7.51 5.53 -5.09
N HIS A 70 -6.79 5.76 -6.19
CA HIS A 70 -6.91 6.96 -7.02
C HIS A 70 -7.67 6.74 -8.34
N LYS A 71 -8.42 5.65 -8.49
CA LYS A 71 -9.38 5.46 -9.59
C LYS A 71 -10.62 6.34 -9.41
#